data_AF-A0A1G7P2Y0-F1
#
_entry.id   AF-A0A1G7P2Y0-F1
#
_cell.length_a   1.000
_cell.length_b   1.000
_cell.length_c   1.000
_cell.angle_alpha   90.00
_cell.angle_beta   90.00
_cell.angle_gamma   90.00
#
_symmetry.space_group_name_H-M   'P 1'
#
loop_
_entity.id
_entity.type
_entity.pdbx_description
1 polymer ?
#
loop_
_entity_poly.entity_id
_entity_poly.type
_entity_poly.pdbx_seq_one_letter_code
_entity_poly.pdbx_strand_id
1 'polypeptide(L)' 'PVFEKLFSIAEYSNLTKEEKTMYDNSLKHKWDNKNVLDYAVKEAKLEEAKEIAREMKKDGLPMAQVVKFTKLSVEEIEKL' A
#
# COMPACT_ATOMS: atom_id res chain seq x y z
N PRO A 1 -20.19 0.36 16.17
CA PRO A 1 -21.21 -0.01 17.19
C PRO A 1 -21.13 -1.50 17.51
N VAL A 2 -21.24 -1.91 18.78
CA VAL A 2 -21.16 -3.33 19.18
C VAL A 2 -22.30 -4.16 18.58
N PHE A 3 -23.45 -3.52 18.36
CA PHE A 3 -24.65 -4.11 17.74
C PHE A 3 -24.46 -4.55 16.29
N GLU A 4 -23.77 -3.75 15.47
CA GLU A 4 -23.51 -4.11 14.05
C GLU A 4 -22.63 -5.35 13.95
N LYS A 5 -21.61 -5.47 14.81
CA LYS A 5 -20.75 -6.65 14.87
C LYS A 5 -21.52 -7.92 15.28
N LEU A 6 -22.41 -7.80 16.28
CA LEU A 6 -23.28 -8.89 16.71
C LEU A 6 -24.23 -9.35 15.58
N PHE A 7 -24.80 -8.40 14.83
CA PHE A 7 -25.66 -8.68 13.69
C PHE A 7 -24.89 -9.38 12.56
N SER A 8 -23.71 -8.89 12.19
CA SER A 8 -22.86 -9.53 11.18
C SER A 8 -22.44 -10.95 11.58
N ILE A 9 -22.19 -11.20 12.86
CA ILE A 9 -21.87 -12.55 13.37
C ILE A 9 -23.09 -13.48 13.24
N ALA A 10 -24.28 -13.01 13.61
CA ALA A 10 -25.51 -13.81 13.51
C ALA A 10 -25.87 -14.13 12.05
N GLU A 11 -25.72 -13.15 11.14
CA GLU A 11 -25.91 -13.35 9.70
C GLU A 11 -24.90 -14.37 9.17
N TYR A 12 -23.61 -14.23 9.51
CA TYR A 12 -22.58 -15.20 9.11
C TYR A 12 -22.85 -16.60 9.69
N SER A 13 -23.28 -16.71 10.95
CA SER A 13 -23.60 -18.00 11.57
C SER A 13 -24.75 -18.71 10.86
N ASN A 14 -25.75 -17.96 10.38
CA ASN A 14 -26.90 -18.47 9.61
C ASN A 14 -26.58 -18.84 8.16
N LEU A 15 -25.44 -18.43 7.61
CA LEU A 15 -25.03 -18.81 6.25
C LEU A 15 -24.78 -20.32 6.14
N THR A 16 -25.18 -20.88 5.01
CA THR A 16 -24.82 -22.24 4.58
C THR A 16 -23.31 -22.37 4.35
N LYS A 17 -22.81 -23.60 4.27
CA LYS A 17 -21.37 -23.85 4.05
C LYS A 17 -20.91 -23.26 2.71
N GLU A 18 -21.76 -23.33 1.70
CA GLU A 18 -21.55 -22.79 0.36
C GLU A 18 -21.48 -21.26 0.38
N GLU A 19 -22.41 -20.59 1.07
CA GLU A 19 -22.42 -19.12 1.20
C GLU A 19 -21.22 -18.61 1.98
N LYS A 20 -20.81 -19.29 3.06
CA LYS A 20 -19.57 -18.97 3.80
C LYS A 20 -18.35 -19.06 2.90
N THR A 21 -18.28 -20.12 2.09
CA THR A 21 -17.17 -20.33 1.15
C THR A 21 -17.13 -19.23 0.09
N MET A 22 -18.29 -18.84 -0.47
CA MET A 22 -18.38 -17.73 -1.43
C MET A 22 -17.97 -16.40 -0.80
N TYR A 23 -18.43 -16.13 0.43
CA TYR A 23 -18.06 -14.93 1.17
C TYR A 23 -16.56 -14.86 1.41
N ASP A 24 -15.95 -15.92 1.92
CA ASP A 24 -14.50 -15.99 2.19
C ASP A 24 -13.68 -15.80 0.90
N ASN A 25 -14.11 -16.41 -0.21
CA ASN A 25 -13.49 -16.23 -1.52
C ASN A 25 -13.59 -14.77 -2.00
N SER A 26 -14.77 -14.15 -1.86
CA SER A 26 -14.96 -12.74 -2.22
C SER A 26 -14.08 -11.81 -1.40
N LEU A 27 -13.93 -12.11 -0.11
CA LEU A 27 -13.10 -11.34 0.80
C LEU A 27 -11.62 -11.50 0.42
N LYS A 28 -11.18 -12.72 0.12
CA LYS A 28 -9.83 -13.00 -0.37
C LYS A 28 -9.54 -12.20 -1.64
N HIS A 29 -10.40 -12.26 -2.66
CA HIS A 29 -10.22 -11.49 -3.89
C HIS A 29 -10.14 -9.98 -3.62
N LYS A 30 -10.96 -9.46 -2.71
CA LYS A 30 -10.93 -8.06 -2.31
C LYS A 30 -9.58 -7.69 -1.69
N TRP A 31 -9.04 -8.51 -0.79
CA TRP A 31 -7.75 -8.27 -0.17
C TRP A 31 -6.60 -8.40 -1.15
N ASP A 32 -6.61 -9.41 -2.02
CA ASP A 32 -5.60 -9.59 -3.07
C ASP A 32 -5.55 -8.35 -3.97
N ASN A 33 -6.71 -7.89 -4.45
CA ASN A 33 -6.79 -6.67 -5.28
C ASN A 33 -6.31 -5.43 -4.54
N LYS A 34 -6.67 -5.29 -3.26
CA LYS A 34 -6.21 -4.17 -2.44
C LYS A 34 -4.68 -4.20 -2.28
N ASN A 35 -4.11 -5.36 -2.00
CA ASN A 35 -2.67 -5.51 -1.83
C ASN A 35 -1.91 -5.17 -3.13
N VAL A 36 -2.43 -5.59 -4.29
CA VAL A 36 -1.87 -5.25 -5.60
C VAL A 36 -1.90 -3.74 -5.83
N LEU A 37 -3.04 -3.09 -5.53
CA LEU A 37 -3.18 -1.64 -5.69
C LEU A 37 -2.27 -0.87 -4.72
N ASP A 38 -2.25 -1.26 -3.45
CA ASP A 38 -1.42 -0.63 -2.42
C ASP A 38 0.08 -0.75 -2.78
N TYR A 39 0.49 -1.91 -3.32
CA TYR A 39 1.84 -2.12 -3.84
C TYR A 39 2.13 -1.19 -5.03
N ALA A 40 1.25 -1.13 -6.03
CA ALA A 40 1.43 -0.28 -7.20
C ALA A 40 1.53 1.22 -6.82
N VAL A 41 0.70 1.68 -5.88
CA VAL A 41 0.75 3.06 -5.36
C VAL A 41 2.06 3.33 -4.62
N LYS A 42 2.54 2.37 -3.83
CA LYS A 42 3.82 2.50 -3.11
C LYS A 42 4.99 2.59 -4.08
N GLU A 43 5.04 1.71 -5.08
CA GLU A 43 6.09 1.71 -6.11
C GLU A 43 6.08 3.00 -6.93
N ALA A 44 4.90 3.48 -7.34
CA ALA A 44 4.79 4.73 -8.08
C ALA A 44 5.35 5.93 -7.31
N LYS A 45 5.03 6.05 -6.01
CA LYS A 45 5.58 7.10 -5.13
C LYS A 45 7.08 6.97 -4.93
N LEU A 46 7.58 5.74 -4.85
CA LEU A 46 9.00 5.48 -4.72
C LEU A 46 9.76 5.89 -5.98
N GLU A 47 9.25 5.55 -7.16
CA GLU A 47 9.89 5.92 -8.42
C GLU A 47 9.86 7.44 -8.64
N GLU A 48 8.74 8.11 -8.35
CA GLU A 48 8.65 9.58 -8.38
C GLU A 48 9.70 10.22 -7.45
N ALA A 49 9.85 9.71 -6.22
CA ALA A 49 10.87 10.21 -5.29
C ALA A 49 12.31 10.00 -5.82
N LYS A 50 12.57 8.91 -6.54
CA LYS A 50 13.87 8.63 -7.17
C LYS A 50 14.11 9.54 -8.36
N GLU A 51 13.11 9.81 -9.19
CA GLU A 51 13.21 10.76 -10.30
C GLU A 51 13.54 12.17 -9.80
N ILE A 52 12.80 12.65 -8.78
CA ILE A 52 13.09 13.93 -8.13
C ILE A 52 14.52 13.93 -7.55
N ALA A 53 14.96 12.84 -6.90
CA ALA A 53 16.32 12.75 -6.38
C ALA A 53 17.39 12.85 -7.49
N ARG A 54 17.16 12.21 -8.65
CA ARG A 54 18.06 12.27 -9.81
C ARG A 54 18.14 13.68 -10.38
N GLU A 55 17.01 14.36 -10.52
CA GLU A 55 16.97 15.76 -10.98
C GLU A 55 17.70 16.68 -10.00
N MET A 56 17.44 16.55 -8.71
CA MET A 56 18.12 17.34 -7.68
C MET A 56 19.65 17.11 -7.65
N LYS A 57 20.10 15.87 -7.86
CA LYS A 57 21.54 15.56 -8.01
C LYS A 57 22.12 16.22 -9.26
N LYS A 58 21.40 16.20 -10.38
CA LYS A 58 21.81 16.84 -11.63
C LYS A 58 21.95 18.35 -11.49
N ASP A 59 21.07 18.97 -10.71
CA ASP A 59 21.09 20.40 -10.40
C ASP A 59 22.15 20.77 -9.34
N GLY A 60 22.91 19.78 -8.83
CA GLY A 60 24.00 20.01 -7.89
C GLY A 60 23.55 20.31 -6.45
N LEU A 61 22.31 19.97 -6.09
CA LEU A 61 21.81 20.21 -4.74
C LEU A 61 22.54 19.32 -3.71
N PRO A 62 22.75 19.83 -2.48
CA PRO A 62 23.39 19.05 -1.43
C PRO A 62 22.61 17.77 -1.09
N MET A 63 23.32 16.66 -0.86
CA MET A 63 22.75 15.38 -0.48
C MET A 63 21.76 15.49 0.71
N ALA A 64 22.09 16.31 1.71
CA ALA A 64 21.22 16.55 2.86
C ALA A 64 19.85 17.15 2.48
N GLN A 65 19.80 17.98 1.44
CA GLN A 65 18.53 18.52 0.93
C GLN A 65 17.76 17.46 0.15
N VAL A 66 18.45 16.67 -0.69
CA VAL A 66 17.82 15.56 -1.43
C VAL A 66 17.14 14.59 -0.47
N VAL A 67 17.85 14.12 0.55
CA VAL A 67 17.30 13.25 1.61
C VAL A 67 16.07 13.88 2.29
N LYS A 68 16.14 15.17 2.61
CA LYS A 68 15.05 15.88 3.30
C LYS A 68 13.78 15.94 2.46
N PHE A 69 13.91 16.20 1.16
CA PHE A 69 12.76 16.41 0.28
C PHE A 69 12.20 15.10 -0.29
N THR A 70 13.05 14.14 -0.65
CA THR A 70 12.62 12.87 -1.24
C THR A 70 12.30 11.80 -0.19
N LYS A 71 12.73 12.01 1.07
CA LYS A 71 12.60 11.07 2.20
C LYS A 71 13.27 9.71 1.93
N LEU A 72 14.12 9.63 0.91
CA LEU A 72 14.95 8.48 0.63
C LEU A 72 16.13 8.44 1.60
N SER A 73 16.63 7.24 1.87
CA SER A 73 17.86 7.07 2.63
C SER A 73 19.07 7.54 1.81
N VAL A 74 20.17 7.86 2.51
CA VAL A 74 21.43 8.24 1.86
C VAL A 74 21.91 7.12 0.93
N GLU A 75 21.82 5.86 1.37
CA GLU A 75 22.21 4.70 0.57
C GLU A 75 21.41 4.55 -0.72
N GLU A 76 20.11 4.84 -0.68
CA GLU A 76 19.26 4.81 -1.89
C GLU A 76 19.67 5.91 -2.85
N ILE A 77 19.97 7.12 -2.37
CA ILE A 77 20.37 8.25 -3.21
C ILE A 77 21.79 8.08 -3.77
N GLU A 78 22.69 7.42 -3.05
CA GLU A 78 24.03 7.07 -3.54
C GLU A 78 23.98 6.03 -4.67
N LYS A 79 23.02 5.10 -4.63
CA LYS A 79 22.81 4.09 -5.67
C LYS A 79 22.10 4.61 -6.93
N LEU A 80 21.45 5.78 -6.85
CA LEU A 80 20.77 6.46 -7.98
C LEU A 80 21.76 7.20 -8.89
#